data_AF-A0A3M1HQV8-F1
#
_entry.id   AF-A0A3M1HQV8-F1
#
_cell.length_a   1.000
_cell.length_b   1.000
_cell.length_c   1.000
_cell.angle_alpha   90.00
_cell.angle_beta   90.00
_cell.angle_gamma   90.00
#
_symmetry.space_group_name_H-M   'P 1'
#
loop_
_entity.id
_entity.type
_entity.pdbx_description
1 polymer ?
#
loop_
_entity_poly.entity_id
_entity_poly.type
_entity_poly.pdbx_seq_one_letter_code
_entity_poly.pdbx_strand_id
1 'polypeptide(L)'
;MKEGAESAHPFANPGRTKLALTSFGVRLAHPLRTPSRWISMANAVETVIDLRLPSGHWCTVPVGMPFCAQSPIALRIDEEDACGELVWGEARLPVRLVPAPRFAARRTRSGARMGSFAALHDRLLVLHPFLGCGFFARERRLACQFCAYDSPLNAAEPPLRPALDLVEALHAALAEREVDTVLLYAGFSPEPDRGLGRLAPIVALLRRHLG
;
A
#
# COMPACT_ATOMS: atom_id res chain seq x y z
N MET A 1 -16.15 37.93 11.54
CA MET A 1 -16.05 36.46 11.32
C MET A 1 -15.06 36.18 10.19
N LYS A 2 -13.75 36.15 10.47
CA LYS A 2 -12.72 35.88 9.44
C LYS A 2 -11.50 35.12 9.98
N GLU A 3 -11.64 34.39 11.08
CA GLU A 3 -10.53 33.66 11.73
C GLU A 3 -10.63 32.13 11.60
N GLY A 4 -11.60 31.59 10.86
CA GLY A 4 -11.81 30.14 10.76
C GLY A 4 -10.97 29.41 9.69
N ALA A 5 -10.44 30.12 8.69
CA ALA A 5 -9.91 29.50 7.47
C ALA A 5 -8.44 29.08 7.54
N GLU A 6 -7.60 29.74 8.36
CA GLU A 6 -6.20 29.29 8.58
C GLU A 6 -6.14 27.97 9.35
N SER A 7 -7.19 27.63 10.11
CA SER A 7 -7.26 26.41 10.91
C SER A 7 -7.39 25.11 10.10
N ALA A 8 -7.64 25.17 8.79
CA ALA A 8 -7.90 24.03 7.92
C ALA A 8 -6.74 23.68 6.95
N HIS A 9 -5.58 24.31 7.12
CA HIS A 9 -4.43 24.06 6.24
C HIS A 9 -3.91 22.60 6.36
N PRO A 10 -3.89 21.79 5.28
CA PRO A 10 -3.54 20.37 5.36
C PRO A 10 -2.08 20.15 5.74
N PHE A 11 -1.17 21.08 5.42
CA PHE A 11 0.25 20.98 5.79
C PHE A 11 0.60 21.60 7.15
N ALA A 12 -0.39 22.01 7.96
CA ALA A 12 -0.12 22.63 9.26
C ALA A 12 0.56 21.67 10.26
N ASN A 13 0.33 20.36 10.12
CA ASN A 13 1.03 19.32 10.89
C ASN A 13 1.00 17.99 10.12
N PRO A 14 1.93 17.06 10.41
CA PRO A 14 2.04 15.81 9.66
C PRO A 14 0.80 14.91 9.74
N GLY A 15 0.08 14.91 10.85
CA GLY A 15 -1.15 14.11 11.01
C GLY A 15 -2.25 14.57 10.05
N ARG A 16 -2.48 15.89 9.98
CA ARG A 16 -3.42 16.49 9.01
C ARG A 16 -2.97 16.27 7.57
N THR A 17 -1.67 16.37 7.31
CA THR A 17 -1.13 16.13 5.97
C THR A 17 -1.43 14.70 5.54
N LYS A 18 -1.13 13.72 6.40
CA LYS A 18 -1.38 12.31 6.11
C LYS A 18 -2.87 12.03 5.87
N LEU A 19 -3.75 12.55 6.72
CA LEU A 19 -5.20 12.42 6.53
C LEU A 19 -5.66 13.03 5.21
N ALA A 20 -5.22 14.25 4.88
CA ALA A 20 -5.57 14.89 3.61
C ALA A 20 -5.06 14.10 2.39
N LEU A 21 -3.83 13.58 2.44
CA LEU A 21 -3.25 12.77 1.38
C LEU A 21 -4.00 11.44 1.19
N THR A 22 -4.39 10.75 2.27
CA THR A 22 -5.17 9.51 2.16
C THR A 22 -6.60 9.76 1.69
N SER A 23 -7.24 10.86 2.12
CA SER A 23 -8.62 11.18 1.75
C SER A 23 -8.78 11.67 0.31
N PHE A 24 -7.84 12.48 -0.17
CA PHE A 24 -7.94 13.12 -1.49
C PHE A 24 -7.02 12.51 -2.54
N GLY A 25 -6.00 11.75 -2.13
CA GLY A 25 -4.88 11.41 -3.01
C GLY A 25 -4.15 12.66 -3.48
N VAL A 26 -3.34 12.52 -4.53
CA VAL A 26 -2.72 13.67 -5.19
C VAL A 26 -2.91 13.62 -6.69
N ARG A 27 -3.09 14.80 -7.28
CA ARG A 27 -3.02 14.98 -8.73
C ARG A 27 -1.55 15.08 -9.13
N LEU A 28 -1.12 14.25 -10.07
CA LEU A 28 0.20 14.39 -10.66
C LEU A 28 0.18 15.61 -11.59
N ALA A 29 1.04 16.61 -11.31
CA ALA A 29 1.07 17.86 -12.08
C ALA A 29 1.48 17.63 -13.54
N HIS A 30 2.34 16.64 -13.76
CA HIS A 30 2.68 16.11 -15.07
C HIS A 30 2.45 14.59 -15.03
N PRO A 31 1.91 13.98 -16.10
CA PRO A 31 1.84 12.53 -16.17
C PRO A 31 3.26 11.99 -16.04
N LEU A 32 3.48 11.14 -15.04
CA LEU A 32 4.72 10.42 -14.88
C LEU A 32 4.96 9.63 -16.18
N ARG A 33 6.05 9.96 -16.88
CA ARG A 33 6.39 9.26 -18.12
C ARG A 33 6.90 7.87 -17.72
N THR A 34 6.55 6.83 -18.51
CA THR A 34 6.98 5.42 -18.30
C THR A 34 6.41 4.72 -17.04
N PRO A 35 6.60 3.39 -16.85
CA PRO A 35 6.48 2.79 -15.53
C PRO A 35 7.49 3.49 -14.61
N SER A 36 7.04 4.49 -13.86
CA SER A 36 7.93 5.30 -13.04
C SER A 36 8.48 4.46 -11.89
N ARG A 37 9.74 4.70 -11.52
CA ARG A 37 10.39 4.10 -10.33
C ARG A 37 9.71 4.47 -9.00
N TRP A 38 8.68 5.33 -9.03
CA TRP A 38 7.98 5.87 -7.86
C TRP A 38 6.58 5.28 -7.67
N ILE A 39 5.98 4.75 -8.74
CA ILE A 39 4.63 4.17 -8.69
C ILE A 39 4.71 2.72 -8.22
N SER A 40 3.98 2.42 -7.15
CA SER A 40 3.77 1.07 -6.63
C SER A 40 2.27 0.74 -6.64
N MET A 41 1.93 -0.45 -6.15
CA MET A 41 0.56 -0.84 -5.83
C MET A 41 0.42 -1.08 -4.33
N ALA A 42 -0.64 -0.54 -3.73
CA ALA A 42 -1.10 -0.91 -2.39
C ALA A 42 -2.22 -1.93 -2.50
N ASN A 43 -2.13 -2.99 -1.69
CA ASN A 43 -3.12 -4.07 -1.61
C ASN A 43 -3.47 -4.74 -2.97
N ALA A 44 -2.56 -4.65 -3.95
CA ALA A 44 -2.72 -5.10 -5.33
C ALA A 44 -3.82 -4.40 -6.18
N VAL A 45 -4.46 -3.34 -5.68
CA VAL A 45 -5.55 -2.62 -6.39
C VAL A 45 -5.30 -1.12 -6.55
N GLU A 46 -4.70 -0.46 -5.57
CA GLU A 46 -4.55 1.00 -5.61
C GLU A 46 -3.17 1.38 -6.14
N THR A 47 -3.14 2.25 -7.14
CA THR A 47 -1.88 2.85 -7.61
C THR A 47 -1.46 3.93 -6.63
N VAL A 48 -0.23 3.84 -6.12
CA VAL A 48 0.23 4.71 -5.03
C VAL A 48 1.66 5.21 -5.25
N ILE A 49 1.98 6.31 -4.59
CA ILE A 49 3.34 6.79 -4.37
C ILE A 49 3.60 6.84 -2.87
N ASP A 50 4.74 6.29 -2.46
CA ASP A 50 5.22 6.43 -1.09
C ASP A 50 6.11 7.67 -0.98
N LEU A 51 5.87 8.48 0.05
CA LEU A 51 6.65 9.69 0.33
C LEU A 51 6.92 9.86 1.83
N ARG A 52 7.96 10.63 2.16
CA ARG A 52 8.32 11.07 3.50
C ARG A 52 8.16 12.57 3.62
N LEU A 53 7.45 13.00 4.66
CA LEU A 53 7.31 14.40 5.06
C LEU A 53 8.62 14.91 5.68
N PRO A 54 8.85 16.24 5.75
CA PRO A 54 10.05 16.80 6.40
C PRO A 54 10.21 16.38 7.86
N SER A 55 9.11 16.07 8.53
CA SER A 55 9.08 15.54 9.90
C SER A 55 9.46 14.06 10.00
N GLY A 56 9.83 13.40 8.90
CA GLY A 56 10.20 11.98 8.85
C GLY A 56 9.02 11.02 8.70
N HIS A 57 7.78 11.49 8.85
CA HIS A 57 6.58 10.65 8.72
C HIS A 57 6.40 10.16 7.29
N TRP A 58 6.14 8.87 7.14
CA TRP A 58 5.84 8.24 5.86
C TRP A 58 4.33 8.24 5.54
N CYS A 59 4.01 8.42 4.26
CA CYS A 59 2.68 8.38 3.68
C CYS A 59 2.65 7.55 2.39
N THR A 60 1.74 6.59 2.31
CA THR A 60 1.27 6.03 1.02
C THR A 60 0.15 6.90 0.49
N VAL A 61 0.31 7.40 -0.72
CA VAL A 61 -0.60 8.37 -1.31
C VAL A 61 -1.21 7.82 -2.59
N PRO A 62 -2.54 7.71 -2.68
CA PRO A 62 -3.22 7.33 -3.92
C PRO A 62 -2.92 8.30 -5.06
N VAL A 63 -2.67 7.75 -6.24
CA VAL A 63 -2.46 8.48 -7.50
C VAL A 63 -3.14 7.77 -8.65
N GLY A 64 -3.41 8.47 -9.76
CA GLY A 64 -3.92 7.86 -11.00
C GLY A 64 -5.36 7.36 -10.94
N MET A 65 -6.02 7.39 -9.78
CA MET A 65 -7.43 7.04 -9.63
C MET A 65 -8.33 8.21 -10.07
N PRO A 66 -9.59 7.96 -10.50
CA PRO A 66 -10.50 9.03 -10.94
C PRO A 66 -10.68 10.15 -9.92
N PHE A 67 -10.77 9.83 -8.62
CA PHE A 67 -10.89 10.83 -7.56
C PHE A 67 -9.61 11.66 -7.36
N CYS A 68 -8.43 11.09 -7.63
CA CYS A 68 -7.15 11.80 -7.52
C CYS A 68 -7.04 12.92 -8.56
N ALA A 69 -7.69 12.79 -9.72
CA ALA A 69 -7.72 13.84 -10.73
C ALA A 69 -8.42 15.12 -10.24
N GLN A 70 -9.31 14.99 -9.26
CA GLN A 70 -10.02 16.10 -8.62
C GLN A 70 -9.37 16.54 -7.30
N SER A 71 -8.23 15.95 -6.91
CA SER A 71 -7.56 16.29 -5.67
C SER A 71 -7.16 17.78 -5.64
N PRO A 72 -7.41 18.50 -4.54
CA PRO A 72 -6.91 19.86 -4.36
C PRO A 72 -5.39 19.88 -4.10
N ILE A 73 -4.77 18.73 -3.88
CA ILE A 73 -3.34 18.58 -3.64
C ILE A 73 -2.69 18.08 -4.92
N ALA A 74 -1.74 18.86 -5.46
CA ALA A 74 -0.89 18.42 -6.55
C ALA A 74 0.46 17.93 -6.02
N LEU A 75 1.01 16.90 -6.64
CA LEU A 75 2.39 16.46 -6.43
C LEU A 75 3.20 16.82 -7.67
N ARG A 76 4.25 17.61 -7.45
CA ARG A 76 5.31 17.88 -8.42
C ARG A 76 6.51 17.02 -8.07
N ILE A 77 7.06 16.34 -9.06
CA ILE A 77 8.16 15.41 -8.90
C ILE A 77 9.31 15.93 -9.72
N ASP A 78 10.49 16.00 -9.11
CA ASP A 78 11.74 16.08 -9.84
C ASP A 78 12.08 14.65 -10.31
N GLU A 79 12.17 14.41 -11.61
CA GLU A 79 12.38 13.05 -12.13
C GLU A 79 13.80 12.54 -11.85
N GLU A 80 14.79 13.44 -11.70
CA GLU A 80 16.20 13.08 -11.51
C GLU A 80 16.47 12.67 -10.06
N ASP A 81 15.84 13.35 -9.11
CA ASP A 81 16.04 13.14 -7.67
C ASP A 81 14.86 12.48 -6.96
N ALA A 82 15.08 11.99 -5.74
CA ALA A 82 14.02 11.53 -4.84
C ALA A 82 13.26 12.69 -4.18
N CYS A 83 13.20 13.85 -4.83
CA CYS A 83 12.64 15.09 -4.29
C CYS A 83 11.30 15.40 -4.97
N GLY A 84 10.35 15.88 -4.17
CA GLY A 84 9.06 16.33 -4.67
C GLY A 84 8.50 17.46 -3.83
N GLU A 85 7.41 18.05 -4.32
CA GLU A 85 6.70 19.13 -3.66
C GLU A 85 5.20 18.88 -3.70
N LEU A 86 4.57 18.89 -2.53
CA LEU A 86 3.11 18.92 -2.40
C LEU A 86 2.63 20.36 -2.47
N VAL A 87 1.60 20.60 -3.27
CA VAL A 87 1.06 21.90 -3.62
C VAL A 87 -0.42 21.94 -3.27
N TRP A 88 -0.84 22.89 -2.43
CA TRP A 88 -2.25 23.14 -2.10
C TRP A 88 -2.53 24.66 -2.06
N GLY A 89 -3.20 25.20 -3.09
CA GLY A 89 -3.30 26.65 -3.26
C GLY A 89 -1.90 27.29 -3.37
N GLU A 90 -1.60 28.25 -2.49
CA GLU A 90 -0.26 28.86 -2.36
C GLU A 90 0.70 28.06 -1.48
N ALA A 91 0.19 27.07 -0.74
CA ALA A 91 1.01 26.28 0.16
C ALA A 91 1.91 25.30 -0.58
N ARG A 92 3.13 25.15 -0.07
CA ARG A 92 4.16 24.24 -0.58
C ARG A 92 4.72 23.43 0.58
N LEU A 93 4.87 22.11 0.39
CA LEU A 93 5.54 21.24 1.35
C LEU A 93 6.53 20.34 0.60
N PRO A 94 7.85 20.50 0.84
CA PRO A 94 8.84 19.60 0.26
C PRO A 94 8.66 18.19 0.83
N VAL A 95 8.84 17.18 0.01
CA VAL A 95 8.74 15.76 0.38
C VAL A 95 9.86 14.98 -0.28
N ARG A 96 10.19 13.82 0.30
CA ARG A 96 11.06 12.84 -0.36
C ARG A 96 10.26 11.64 -0.84
N LEU A 97 10.48 11.24 -2.08
CA LEU A 97 9.86 10.06 -2.67
C LEU A 97 10.60 8.81 -2.20
N VAL A 98 9.84 7.74 -1.98
CA VAL A 98 10.36 6.41 -1.70
C VAL A 98 10.25 5.60 -2.99
N PRO A 99 11.35 5.00 -3.50
CA PRO A 99 11.28 4.16 -4.69
C PRO A 99 10.32 3.00 -4.51
N ALA A 100 9.56 2.69 -5.56
CA ALA A 100 8.73 1.51 -5.63
C ALA A 100 9.60 0.24 -5.54
N PRO A 101 9.14 -0.80 -4.82
CA PRO A 101 9.90 -2.03 -4.66
C PRO A 101 10.07 -2.75 -6.00
N ARG A 102 11.30 -3.12 -6.34
CA ARG A 102 11.62 -3.82 -7.59
C ARG A 102 11.16 -5.27 -7.54
N PHE A 103 11.10 -5.87 -6.36
CA PHE A 103 10.74 -7.26 -6.21
C PHE A 103 9.29 -7.52 -6.61
N ALA A 104 8.42 -6.51 -6.59
CA ALA A 104 7.04 -6.63 -7.03
C ALA A 104 6.91 -7.12 -8.50
N ALA A 105 7.93 -6.88 -9.33
CA ALA A 105 8.00 -7.39 -10.70
C ALA A 105 8.58 -8.81 -10.81
N ARG A 106 9.22 -9.32 -9.78
CA ARG A 106 9.82 -10.67 -9.74
C ARG A 106 8.75 -11.74 -9.57
N ARG A 107 9.13 -12.97 -9.92
CA ARG A 107 8.33 -14.18 -9.70
C ARG A 107 8.99 -15.09 -8.67
N THR A 108 8.18 -15.77 -7.88
CA THR A 108 8.62 -16.87 -7.02
C THR A 108 8.92 -18.12 -7.86
N ARG A 109 9.50 -19.14 -7.25
CA ARG A 109 9.74 -20.45 -7.90
C ARG A 109 8.45 -21.14 -8.35
N SER A 110 7.31 -20.89 -7.69
CA SER A 110 6.00 -21.38 -8.13
C SER A 110 5.45 -20.63 -9.37
N GLY A 111 6.12 -19.55 -9.77
CA GLY A 111 5.71 -18.69 -10.89
C GLY A 111 4.82 -17.51 -10.48
N ALA A 112 4.43 -17.39 -9.21
CA ALA A 112 3.60 -16.29 -8.72
C ALA A 112 4.35 -14.95 -8.79
N ARG A 113 3.74 -13.91 -9.35
CA ARG A 113 4.30 -12.54 -9.34
C ARG A 113 4.25 -12.01 -7.91
N MET A 114 5.37 -11.59 -7.34
CA MET A 114 5.43 -11.17 -5.94
C MET A 114 4.51 -9.96 -5.67
N GLY A 115 4.44 -9.00 -6.60
CA GLY A 115 3.58 -7.82 -6.47
C GLY A 115 2.07 -8.10 -6.49
N SER A 116 1.62 -9.34 -6.75
CA SER A 116 0.20 -9.71 -6.63
C SER A 116 -0.18 -10.17 -5.22
N PHE A 117 0.77 -10.29 -4.30
CA PHE A 117 0.50 -10.71 -2.93
C PHE A 117 1.43 -10.09 -1.88
N ALA A 118 2.34 -9.22 -2.30
CA ALA A 118 3.25 -8.52 -1.43
C ALA A 118 3.38 -7.05 -1.87
N ALA A 119 3.33 -6.14 -0.90
CA ALA A 119 3.58 -4.73 -1.09
C ALA A 119 4.57 -4.24 -0.03
N LEU A 120 5.54 -3.42 -0.42
CA LEU A 120 6.53 -2.86 0.49
C LEU A 120 6.44 -1.35 0.49
N HIS A 121 6.21 -0.83 1.68
CA HIS A 121 5.69 0.50 1.95
C HIS A 121 6.57 1.14 3.01
N ASP A 122 7.56 1.93 2.57
CA ASP A 122 8.71 2.30 3.40
C ASP A 122 9.35 1.05 4.04
N ARG A 123 9.15 0.82 5.34
CA ARG A 123 9.68 -0.32 6.11
C ARG A 123 8.60 -1.36 6.49
N LEU A 124 7.37 -1.15 6.02
CA LEU A 124 6.23 -2.04 6.23
C LEU A 124 6.09 -2.99 5.03
N LEU A 125 6.31 -4.28 5.27
CA LEU A 125 6.01 -5.33 4.31
C LEU A 125 4.59 -5.86 4.57
N VAL A 126 3.70 -5.70 3.60
CA VAL A 126 2.35 -6.28 3.60
C VAL A 126 2.37 -7.56 2.78
N LEU A 127 1.88 -8.66 3.34
CA LEU A 127 1.75 -9.96 2.68
C LEU A 127 0.29 -10.43 2.72
N HIS A 128 -0.18 -11.00 1.61
CA HIS A 128 -1.52 -11.57 1.46
C HIS A 128 -1.43 -13.11 1.54
N PRO A 129 -1.63 -13.72 2.72
CA PRO A 129 -1.47 -15.16 2.90
C PRO A 129 -2.59 -15.97 2.27
N PHE A 130 -3.78 -15.40 2.10
CA PHE A 130 -4.92 -16.07 1.47
C PHE A 130 -5.11 -15.63 0.03
N LEU A 131 -5.62 -16.53 -0.80
CA LEU A 131 -5.99 -16.26 -2.20
C LEU A 131 -7.39 -15.64 -2.34
N GLY A 132 -7.92 -14.99 -1.30
CA GLY A 132 -9.21 -14.32 -1.37
C GLY A 132 -9.79 -13.96 0.00
N CYS A 133 -11.04 -13.50 -0.02
CA CYS A 133 -11.84 -13.22 1.17
C CYS A 133 -13.21 -13.92 1.04
N GLY A 134 -13.60 -14.69 2.06
CA GLY A 134 -14.80 -15.53 2.01
C GLY A 134 -16.12 -14.75 1.83
N PHE A 135 -16.14 -13.45 2.13
CA PHE A 135 -17.32 -12.61 1.86
C PHE A 135 -17.60 -12.44 0.37
N PHE A 136 -16.59 -12.50 -0.51
CA PHE A 136 -16.81 -12.37 -1.96
C PHE A 136 -17.53 -13.57 -2.58
N ALA A 137 -17.46 -14.74 -1.95
CA ALA A 137 -18.14 -15.95 -2.40
C ALA A 137 -19.57 -16.10 -1.85
N ARG A 138 -19.96 -15.25 -0.89
CA ARG A 138 -21.29 -15.23 -0.32
C ARG A 138 -22.17 -14.26 -1.09
N GLU A 139 -23.43 -14.12 -0.66
CA GLU A 139 -24.36 -13.15 -1.25
C GLU A 139 -23.71 -11.77 -1.39
N ARG A 140 -23.90 -11.12 -2.56
CA ARG A 140 -23.27 -9.85 -2.93
C ARG A 140 -23.42 -8.73 -1.87
N ARG A 141 -24.46 -8.83 -1.03
CA ARG A 141 -24.73 -7.88 0.07
C ARG A 141 -23.77 -8.00 1.27
N LEU A 142 -23.02 -9.09 1.38
CA LEU A 142 -22.08 -9.32 2.48
C LEU A 142 -20.65 -8.84 2.17
N ALA A 143 -20.32 -8.59 0.90
CA ALA A 143 -19.03 -8.00 0.54
C ALA A 143 -18.98 -6.52 0.99
N CYS A 144 -17.88 -6.14 1.65
CA CYS A 144 -17.69 -4.79 2.16
C CYS A 144 -17.68 -3.78 1.00
N GLN A 145 -18.55 -2.77 1.04
CA GLN A 145 -18.66 -1.76 -0.03
C GLN A 145 -17.43 -0.85 -0.13
N PHE A 146 -16.59 -0.85 0.90
CA PHE A 146 -15.34 -0.10 1.00
C PHE A 146 -14.11 -1.00 0.83
N CYS A 147 -14.28 -2.26 0.40
CA CYS A 147 -13.18 -3.23 0.36
C CYS A 147 -12.14 -2.85 -0.70
N ALA A 148 -10.91 -2.61 -0.26
CA ALA A 148 -9.72 -2.53 -1.13
C ALA A 148 -8.90 -3.83 -1.11
N TYR A 149 -9.54 -4.97 -0.79
CA TYR A 149 -8.89 -6.28 -0.81
C TYR A 149 -9.00 -6.89 -2.20
N ASP A 150 -7.87 -7.17 -2.85
CA ASP A 150 -7.86 -7.96 -4.07
C ASP A 150 -8.12 -9.45 -3.76
N SER A 151 -9.19 -10.00 -4.33
CA SER A 151 -9.63 -11.37 -4.10
C SER A 151 -9.50 -12.18 -5.38
N PRO A 152 -8.33 -12.80 -5.64
CA PRO A 152 -8.12 -13.53 -6.88
C PRO A 152 -9.02 -14.77 -7.00
N LEU A 153 -9.52 -15.31 -5.88
CA LEU A 153 -10.51 -16.37 -5.85
C LEU A 153 -11.73 -15.97 -5.01
N ASN A 154 -12.91 -16.14 -5.58
CA ASN A 154 -14.19 -16.00 -4.88
C ASN A 154 -14.63 -17.34 -4.31
N ALA A 155 -13.83 -17.89 -3.38
CA ALA A 155 -14.14 -19.12 -2.65
C ALA A 155 -14.67 -18.80 -1.24
N ALA A 156 -15.65 -19.58 -0.76
CA ALA A 156 -16.20 -19.39 0.59
C ALA A 156 -15.13 -19.57 1.67
N GLU A 157 -14.23 -20.53 1.44
CA GLU A 157 -13.00 -20.76 2.20
C GLU A 157 -11.81 -20.54 1.25
N PRO A 158 -11.27 -19.31 1.18
CA PRO A 158 -10.13 -19.04 0.33
C PRO A 158 -8.91 -19.87 0.73
N PRO A 159 -8.23 -20.52 -0.23
CA PRO A 159 -7.06 -21.32 0.07
C PRO A 159 -5.89 -20.44 0.54
N LEU A 160 -5.02 -21.03 1.35
CA LEU A 160 -3.74 -20.43 1.72
C LEU A 160 -2.79 -20.46 0.53
N ARG A 161 -2.04 -19.38 0.33
CA ARG A 161 -0.93 -19.32 -0.61
C ARG A 161 0.18 -20.28 -0.16
N PRO A 162 0.95 -20.88 -1.09
CA PRO A 162 2.13 -21.65 -0.73
C PRO A 162 3.03 -20.85 0.23
N ALA A 163 3.33 -21.43 1.39
CA ALA A 163 4.09 -20.73 2.43
C ALA A 163 5.48 -20.27 1.95
N LEU A 164 6.10 -21.04 1.05
CA LEU A 164 7.40 -20.69 0.45
C LEU A 164 7.32 -19.46 -0.46
N ASP A 165 6.19 -19.18 -1.10
CA ASP A 165 6.04 -17.94 -1.88
C ASP A 165 6.10 -16.71 -0.98
N LEU A 166 5.53 -16.80 0.22
CA LEU A 166 5.58 -15.73 1.23
C LEU A 166 7.01 -15.53 1.75
N VAL A 167 7.75 -16.61 2.01
CA VAL A 167 9.15 -16.55 2.42
C VAL A 167 10.03 -15.96 1.31
N GLU A 168 9.81 -16.33 0.05
CA GLU A 168 10.56 -15.77 -1.08
C GLU A 168 10.30 -14.28 -1.26
N ALA A 169 9.05 -13.82 -1.11
CA ALA A 169 8.72 -12.40 -1.12
C ALA A 169 9.35 -11.65 0.07
N LEU A 170 9.34 -12.24 1.26
CA LEU A 170 10.00 -11.67 2.44
C LEU A 170 11.51 -11.47 2.21
N HIS A 171 12.22 -12.49 1.74
CA HIS A 171 13.65 -12.37 1.44
C HIS A 171 13.91 -11.34 0.32
N ALA A 172 13.05 -11.29 -0.69
CA ALA A 172 13.19 -10.32 -1.76
C ALA A 172 13.00 -8.87 -1.26
N ALA A 173 12.07 -8.65 -0.33
CA ALA A 173 11.87 -7.36 0.32
C ALA A 173 13.05 -6.95 1.21
N LEU A 174 13.55 -7.87 2.05
CA LEU A 174 14.71 -7.65 2.92
C LEU A 174 15.99 -7.35 2.14
N ALA A 175 16.15 -7.93 0.95
CA ALA A 175 17.28 -7.64 0.07
C ALA A 175 17.23 -6.24 -0.56
N GLU A 176 16.07 -5.59 -0.59
CA GLU A 176 15.91 -4.26 -1.18
C GLU A 176 16.00 -3.14 -0.16
N ARG A 177 15.50 -3.37 1.06
CA ARG A 177 15.53 -2.40 2.16
C ARG A 177 15.23 -3.06 3.49
N GLU A 178 15.53 -2.31 4.54
CA GLU A 178 15.17 -2.69 5.90
C GLU A 178 13.64 -2.77 6.07
N VAL A 179 13.20 -3.83 6.75
CA VAL A 179 11.80 -4.10 7.10
C VAL A 179 11.75 -4.27 8.62
N ASP A 180 10.94 -3.47 9.31
CA ASP A 180 10.72 -3.60 10.75
C ASP A 180 9.36 -4.21 11.10
N THR A 181 8.44 -4.20 10.15
CA THR A 181 7.05 -4.62 10.35
C THR A 181 6.61 -5.48 9.19
N VAL A 182 6.12 -6.69 9.49
CA VAL A 182 5.44 -7.56 8.53
C VAL A 182 3.98 -7.66 8.91
N LEU A 183 3.09 -7.16 8.03
CA LEU A 183 1.65 -7.25 8.18
C LEU A 183 1.10 -8.40 7.32
N LEU A 184 0.46 -9.37 7.97
CA LEU A 184 -0.35 -10.36 7.26
C LEU A 184 -1.75 -9.79 7.03
N TYR A 185 -2.02 -9.37 5.80
CA TYR A 185 -3.29 -8.80 5.39
C TYR A 185 -4.21 -9.89 4.86
N ALA A 186 -5.12 -10.35 5.71
CA ALA A 186 -6.02 -11.47 5.45
C ALA A 186 -7.48 -11.04 5.32
N GLY A 187 -8.19 -11.69 4.41
CA GLY A 187 -9.64 -11.56 4.25
C GLY A 187 -10.43 -12.33 5.32
N PHE A 188 -11.76 -12.23 5.22
CA PHE A 188 -12.68 -13.00 6.06
C PHE A 188 -12.52 -14.51 5.85
N SER A 189 -12.49 -15.25 6.95
CA SER A 189 -12.38 -16.71 7.03
C SER A 189 -13.61 -17.25 7.78
N PRO A 190 -14.43 -18.13 7.16
CA PRO A 190 -15.70 -18.56 7.76
C PRO A 190 -15.55 -19.57 8.90
N GLU A 191 -14.37 -20.19 9.05
CA GLU A 191 -14.09 -21.22 10.04
C GLU A 191 -14.28 -20.71 11.48
N PRO A 192 -14.54 -21.61 12.47
CA PRO A 192 -14.76 -21.21 13.86
C PRO A 192 -13.62 -20.40 14.48
N ASP A 193 -12.38 -20.71 14.10
CA ASP A 193 -11.17 -20.03 14.57
C ASP A 193 -10.81 -18.77 13.75
N ARG A 194 -11.66 -18.40 12.79
CA ARG A 194 -11.45 -17.27 11.86
C ARG A 194 -10.13 -17.33 11.09
N GLY A 195 -9.65 -18.55 10.81
CA GLY A 195 -8.45 -18.79 10.01
C GLY A 195 -7.14 -18.73 10.80
N LEU A 196 -7.19 -18.55 12.12
CA LEU A 196 -6.01 -18.46 12.97
C LEU A 196 -5.14 -19.72 12.93
N GLY A 197 -5.74 -20.92 12.89
CA GLY A 197 -5.04 -22.20 12.80
C GLY A 197 -4.21 -22.34 11.53
N ARG A 198 -4.60 -21.64 10.44
CA ARG A 198 -3.83 -21.59 9.18
C ARG A 198 -2.78 -20.49 9.17
N LEU A 199 -3.05 -19.35 9.83
CA LEU A 199 -2.13 -18.21 9.89
C LEU A 199 -0.99 -18.40 10.90
N ALA A 200 -1.24 -19.03 12.05
CA ALA A 200 -0.23 -19.20 13.09
C ALA A 200 1.04 -19.94 12.61
N PRO A 201 0.94 -21.05 11.84
CA PRO A 201 2.11 -21.68 11.22
C PRO A 201 2.87 -20.76 10.25
N ILE A 202 2.16 -19.90 9.49
CA ILE A 202 2.80 -18.93 8.59
C ILE A 202 3.58 -17.89 9.40
N VAL A 203 3.00 -17.36 10.48
CA VAL A 203 3.70 -16.42 11.37
C VAL A 203 4.96 -17.07 11.95
N ALA A 204 4.85 -18.30 12.46
CA ALA A 204 5.98 -19.04 13.02
C ALA A 204 7.08 -19.29 11.97
N LEU A 205 6.70 -19.62 10.74
CA LEU A 205 7.63 -19.78 9.62
C LEU A 205 8.35 -18.46 9.31
N LEU A 206 7.61 -17.38 9.03
CA LEU A 206 8.19 -16.08 8.66
C LEU A 206 9.13 -15.54 9.75
N ARG A 207 8.81 -15.73 11.02
CA ARG A 207 9.69 -15.34 12.13
C ARG A 207 11.06 -16.00 12.08
N ARG A 208 11.17 -17.25 11.61
CA ARG A 208 12.48 -17.91 11.44
C ARG A 208 13.38 -17.26 10.40
N HIS A 209 12.79 -16.43 9.53
CA HIS A 209 13.48 -15.72 8.45
C HIS A 209 13.72 -14.24 8.74
N LEU A 210 13.21 -13.72 9.87
CA LEU A 210 13.35 -12.31 10.25
C LEU A 210 14.54 -12.04 11.19
N GLY A 211 15.21 -13.10 11.69
CA GLY A 211 16.24 -13.01 12.73
C GLY A 211 15.63 -12.95 14.13
#